data_AF-A0A3D2MFK0-F1
#
_entry.id   AF-A0A3D2MFK0-F1
#
_cell.length_a   1.000
_cell.length_b   1.000
_cell.length_c   1.000
_cell.angle_alpha   90.00
_cell.angle_beta   90.00
_cell.angle_gamma   90.00
#
_symmetry.space_group_name_H-M   'P 1'
#
loop_
_entity.id
_entity.type
_entity.pdbx_description
1 polymer ?
#
loop_
_entity_poly.entity_id
_entity_poly.type
_entity_poly.pdbx_seq_one_letter_code
_entity_poly.pdbx_strand_id
1 'polypeptide(L)' 'GMKATIPLHATKGRASYLGERSIGHQDPGATSSWLILRSLAETV' A
#
# COMPACT_ATOMS: atom_id res chain seq x y z
N GLY A 1 -3.79 -7.71 0.49
CA GLY A 1 -2.76 -7.38 1.50
C GLY A 1 -1.72 -6.44 0.89
N MET A 2 -0.89 -5.76 1.69
CA MET A 2 -0.04 -4.65 1.22
C MET A 2 0.75 -4.93 -0.07
N LYS A 3 1.33 -6.12 -0.25
CA LYS A 3 2.09 -6.49 -1.48
C LYS A 3 1.22 -6.54 -2.75
N ALA A 4 -0.08 -6.82 -2.61
CA ALA A 4 -1.02 -6.82 -3.72
C ALA A 4 -1.28 -5.42 -4.29
N THR A 5 -0.76 -4.36 -3.65
CA THR A 5 -0.82 -2.99 -4.20
C THR A 5 0.22 -2.75 -5.28
N ILE A 6 1.29 -3.55 -5.34
CA ILE A 6 2.40 -3.38 -6.30
C ILE A 6 1.91 -3.31 -7.77
N PRO A 7 1.06 -4.24 -8.27
CA PRO A 7 0.61 -4.17 -9.66
C PRO A 7 -0.51 -3.15 -9.91
N LEU A 8 -0.97 -2.39 -8.90
CA LEU A 8 -2.12 -1.50 -9.05
C LEU A 8 -1.72 -0.12 -9.60
N HIS A 9 -2.56 0.42 -10.48
CA HIS A 9 -2.51 1.83 -10.85
C HIS A 9 -3.18 2.66 -9.74
N ALA A 10 -2.44 3.58 -9.13
CA ALA A 10 -2.97 4.49 -8.13
C ALA A 10 -4.00 5.48 -8.72
N THR A 11 -5.24 5.44 -8.25
CA THR A 11 -6.33 6.37 -8.67
C THR A 11 -6.66 7.43 -7.62
N LYS A 12 -6.00 7.39 -6.45
CA LYS A 12 -6.20 8.29 -5.32
C LYS A 12 -4.86 8.72 -4.70
N GLY A 13 -4.89 9.84 -3.96
CA GLY A 13 -3.75 10.35 -3.19
C GLY A 13 -2.65 10.97 -4.06
N ARG A 14 -1.46 11.18 -3.49
CA ARG A 14 -0.33 11.79 -4.22
C ARG A 14 0.25 10.87 -5.30
N ALA A 15 0.14 9.55 -5.12
CA ALA A 15 0.63 8.57 -6.09
C ALA A 15 -0.14 8.62 -7.42
N SER A 16 -1.41 9.05 -7.42
CA SER A 16 -2.19 9.16 -8.66
C SER A 16 -1.69 10.26 -9.59
N TYR A 17 -0.86 11.19 -9.11
CA TYR A 17 -0.23 12.21 -9.96
C TYR A 17 0.83 11.61 -10.91
N LEU A 18 1.29 10.40 -10.63
CA LEU A 18 2.32 9.71 -11.41
C LEU A 18 1.74 8.86 -12.56
N GLY A 19 0.41 8.66 -12.59
CA GLY A 19 -0.26 7.81 -13.57
C GLY A 19 0.32 6.39 -13.60
N GLU A 20 0.59 5.86 -14.80
CA GLU A 20 1.19 4.54 -15.03
C GLU A 20 2.52 4.32 -14.30
N ARG A 21 3.27 5.40 -13.99
CA ARG A 21 4.53 5.31 -13.23
C ARG A 21 4.33 4.87 -11.78
N SER A 22 3.10 4.87 -11.27
CA SER A 22 2.77 4.34 -9.94
C SER A 22 2.78 2.81 -9.90
N ILE A 23 2.54 2.13 -11.02
CA ILE A 23 2.54 0.67 -11.12
C ILE A 23 3.94 0.13 -10.82
N GLY A 24 4.00 -1.01 -10.14
CA GLY A 24 5.24 -1.65 -9.70
C GLY A 24 5.73 -1.16 -8.33
N HIS A 25 5.03 -0.22 -7.69
CA HIS A 25 5.40 0.32 -6.38
C HIS A 25 4.36 -0.05 -5.33
N GLN A 26 4.83 -0.54 -4.19
CA GLN A 26 3.95 -0.85 -3.06
C GLN A 26 3.42 0.42 -2.42
N ASP A 27 2.12 0.45 -2.11
CA ASP A 27 1.52 1.58 -1.42
C ASP A 27 2.04 1.68 0.03
N PRO A 28 2.60 2.84 0.44
CA PRO A 28 3.08 3.03 1.80
C PRO A 28 1.93 3.02 2.83
N GLY A 29 0.74 3.50 2.47
CA GLY A 29 -0.43 3.49 3.37
C GLY A 29 -0.87 2.07 3.72
N ALA A 30 -1.00 1.20 2.71
CA ALA A 30 -1.29 -0.21 2.89
C ALA A 30 -0.21 -0.93 3.70
N THR A 31 1.05 -0.51 3.58
CA THR A 31 2.17 -1.04 4.36
C THR A 31 2.05 -0.68 5.84
N SER A 32 1.74 0.58 6.15
CA SER A 32 1.48 1.02 7.53
C SER A 32 0.29 0.30 8.16
N SER A 33 -0.82 0.15 7.43
CA SER A 33 -1.98 -0.60 7.91
C SER A 33 -1.65 -2.06 8.19
N TRP A 34 -0.82 -2.69 7.35
CA TRP A 34 -0.34 -4.04 7.61
C TRP A 34 0.52 -4.12 8.87
N LEU A 35 1.42 -3.16 9.11
CA LEU A 35 2.20 -3.11 10.35
C LEU A 35 1.32 -3.01 11.59
N ILE A 36 0.31 -2.12 11.58
CA ILE A 36 -0.63 -1.97 12.69
C ILE A 36 -1.37 -3.29 12.96
N LEU A 37 -1.94 -3.89 11.92
CA LEU A 37 -2.69 -5.14 12.05
C LEU A 37 -1.80 -6.30 12.49
N ARG A 38 -0.56 -6.35 12.00
CA ARG A 38 0.43 -7.34 12.42
C ARG A 38 0.75 -7.19 13.89
N SER A 39 1.09 -5.99 14.36
CA SER A 39 1.42 -5.75 15.77
C SER A 39 0.24 -6.06 16.69
N LEU A 40 -0.99 -5.74 16.25
CA LEU A 40 -2.19 -6.15 16.98
C LEU A 40 -2.26 -7.67 17.09
N ALA A 41 -2.17 -8.39 15.96
CA ALA A 41 -2.23 -9.84 15.93
C ALA A 41 -1.09 -10.53 16.70
N GLU A 42 0.05 -9.87 16.90
CA GLU A 42 1.17 -10.36 17.72
C GLU A 42 0.93 -10.13 19.23
N THR A 43 0.03 -9.22 19.61
CA THR A 43 -0.21 -8.81 21.02
C THR A 43 -1.49 -9.41 21.62
N VAL A 44 -2.44 -9.84 20.80
CA VAL A 44 -3.62 -10.63 21.24
C VAL A 44 -3.37 -12.11 21.14
#